data_AF-A0A835D0L2-F1
#
_entry.id   AF-A0A835D0L2-F1
#
_cell.length_a   1.000
_cell.length_b   1.000
_cell.length_c   1.000
_cell.angle_alpha   90.00
_cell.angle_beta   90.00
_cell.angle_gamma   90.00
#
_symmetry.space_group_name_H-M   'P 1'
#
loop_
_entity.id
_entity.type
_entity.pdbx_description
1 polymer ?
#
loop_
_entity_poly.entity_id
_entity_poly.type
_entity_poly.pdbx_seq_one_letter_code
_entity_poly.pdbx_strand_id
1 'polypeptide(L)'
;MLFWRRGVSQKSLFWQDLEGFCASKVQAFLLTAVLNKVLTTGYIRNQGYDASNQVTHVEQMGGESIGCPGNAGAAGTFFDATLLSLRVGNDNVTTQTETPLLDFPTSPLWSNVFVENNAKVLVPLLWTRVQVRGQFSILRGGSISFGLSDYPISEFELVAEELLMSDSIIKVYGAFRMAVKMLLMWNSKIQIDGEENTIVTTSVLEVRNLIVLRECSVISSNANLWVYGQGLLRLTGHGDAIQGQRLFLSLFYNITVGPGSLLQAPLDVETGRTLVTKSHCESQTCPVDLITPPDDCHVNNTLSFSLQICRVEDLTVNGLVKGSILHIHRARTVIVDTGGVISASELGDPASS
;
A
#
# COMPACT_ATOMS: atom_id res chain seq x y z
N MET A 1 14.27 -13.18 -18.53
CA MET A 1 14.97 -14.33 -17.90
C MET A 1 16.47 -14.11 -18.08
N LEU A 2 17.18 -13.65 -17.04
CA LEU A 2 18.64 -13.45 -17.06
C LEU A 2 19.20 -14.01 -15.75
N PHE A 3 19.94 -15.11 -15.87
CA PHE A 3 20.69 -15.76 -14.80
C PHE A 3 21.93 -14.94 -14.44
N TRP A 4 22.17 -14.69 -13.15
CA TRP A 4 23.47 -14.24 -12.65
C TRP A 4 24.35 -15.45 -12.30
N ARG A 5 25.41 -15.69 -13.08
CA ARG A 5 26.55 -16.53 -12.68
C ARG A 5 27.59 -15.67 -11.97
N ARG A 6 28.10 -16.17 -10.84
CA ARG A 6 29.24 -15.60 -10.11
C ARG A 6 30.53 -15.69 -10.95
N GLY A 7 31.29 -14.60 -10.96
CA GLY A 7 32.75 -14.67 -11.10
C GLY A 7 33.40 -13.57 -11.93
N VAL A 8 34.43 -12.97 -11.32
CA VAL A 8 35.58 -12.26 -11.91
C VAL A 8 35.49 -10.72 -11.99
N SER A 9 36.49 -10.11 -11.34
CA SER A 9 36.76 -8.68 -11.28
C SER A 9 37.49 -8.20 -12.54
N GLN A 10 37.15 -7.02 -13.07
CA GLN A 10 38.15 -6.17 -13.71
C GLN A 10 37.75 -4.69 -13.71
N LYS A 11 38.79 -3.88 -13.48
CA LYS A 11 38.81 -2.44 -13.24
C LYS A 11 38.44 -1.63 -14.48
N SER A 12 37.93 -0.42 -14.21
CA SER A 12 38.08 0.83 -14.98
C SER A 12 37.75 0.80 -16.46
N LEU A 13 36.67 1.49 -16.88
CA LEU A 13 36.65 2.27 -18.13
C LEU A 13 35.53 3.33 -18.07
N PHE A 14 35.95 4.57 -18.36
CA PHE A 14 35.22 5.74 -18.87
C PHE A 14 34.12 6.40 -18.02
N TRP A 15 34.54 7.42 -17.27
CA TRP A 15 33.78 8.65 -17.06
C TRP A 15 34.52 9.78 -17.79
N GLN A 16 34.02 10.19 -18.93
CA GLN A 16 34.29 11.49 -19.56
C GLN A 16 33.12 11.76 -20.51
N ASP A 17 32.58 12.97 -20.41
CA ASP A 17 31.54 13.57 -21.27
C ASP A 17 30.07 13.16 -21.01
N LEU A 18 29.50 13.68 -19.91
CA LEU A 18 28.07 14.00 -19.81
C LEU A 18 27.85 15.32 -19.04
N GLU A 19 28.54 16.39 -19.43
CA GLU A 19 28.05 17.74 -19.18
C GLU A 19 26.88 18.00 -20.15
N GLY A 20 25.64 18.02 -19.65
CA GLY A 20 24.48 18.52 -20.42
C GLY A 20 23.24 17.63 -20.52
N PHE A 21 23.16 16.49 -19.85
CA PHE A 21 21.92 15.69 -19.80
C PHE A 21 21.37 15.61 -18.37
N CYS A 22 20.31 16.38 -18.06
CA CYS A 22 19.44 16.01 -16.93
C CYS A 22 18.78 14.67 -17.33
N ALA A 23 19.30 13.57 -16.82
CA ALA A 23 18.88 12.22 -17.20
C ALA A 23 17.44 11.96 -16.73
N SER A 24 16.49 12.12 -17.65
CA SER A 24 15.16 11.53 -17.53
C SER A 24 15.24 10.05 -17.89
N LYS A 25 14.65 9.20 -17.04
CA LYS A 25 14.49 7.73 -17.14
C LYS A 25 15.62 6.90 -16.53
N VAL A 26 15.29 6.34 -15.35
CA VAL A 26 15.89 5.17 -14.70
C VAL A 26 17.43 5.20 -14.57
N GLN A 27 17.92 5.89 -13.55
CA GLN A 27 19.21 5.57 -12.93
C GLN A 27 18.96 4.66 -11.72
N ALA A 28 18.95 3.36 -11.97
CA ALA A 28 19.00 2.35 -10.92
C ALA A 28 20.37 2.45 -10.22
N PHE A 29 20.41 3.09 -9.05
CA PHE A 29 21.55 3.01 -8.14
C PHE A 29 21.37 1.83 -7.20
N LEU A 30 22.29 0.87 -7.30
CA LEU A 30 22.44 -0.28 -6.41
C LEU A 30 22.88 0.20 -5.02
N LEU A 31 21.96 0.25 -4.06
CA LEU A 31 22.30 0.30 -2.64
C LEU A 31 22.29 -1.12 -2.07
N THR A 32 23.48 -1.71 -1.94
CA THR A 32 23.62 -2.98 -1.23
C THR A 32 23.84 -2.70 0.26
N ALA A 33 23.03 -3.37 1.09
CA ALA A 33 23.27 -3.79 2.47
C ALA A 33 23.10 -2.82 3.66
N VAL A 34 22.38 -3.39 4.64
CA VAL A 34 22.48 -3.15 6.08
C VAL A 34 23.93 -3.15 6.58
N LEU A 35 24.31 -2.02 7.21
CA LEU A 35 25.40 -1.73 8.17
C LEU A 35 26.84 -2.23 7.93
N ASN A 36 27.10 -3.24 7.09
CA ASN A 36 28.46 -3.70 6.76
C ASN A 36 28.83 -3.55 5.27
N LYS A 37 27.91 -3.07 4.42
CA LYS A 37 28.16 -2.92 2.98
C LYS A 37 27.57 -1.67 2.33
N VAL A 38 27.14 -0.68 3.14
CA VAL A 38 26.95 0.72 2.68
C VAL A 38 28.24 1.32 2.10
N LEU A 39 29.38 0.64 2.24
CA LEU A 39 30.72 1.14 1.97
C LEU A 39 31.16 1.24 0.50
N THR A 40 30.39 0.92 -0.54
CA THR A 40 31.01 0.82 -1.88
C THR A 40 30.39 1.45 -3.13
N THR A 41 29.19 2.04 -3.18
CA THR A 41 28.71 2.58 -4.48
C THR A 41 27.83 3.84 -4.47
N GLY A 42 27.75 4.59 -3.38
CA GLY A 42 27.19 5.94 -3.37
C GLY A 42 28.11 6.86 -2.59
N TYR A 43 28.31 8.10 -3.06
CA TYR A 43 29.01 9.13 -2.28
C TYR A 43 28.25 9.35 -0.96
N ILE A 44 28.65 8.67 0.12
CA ILE A 44 28.24 9.01 1.47
C ILE A 44 28.81 10.40 1.73
N ARG A 45 27.95 11.41 1.80
CA ARG A 45 28.43 12.80 1.89
C ARG A 45 28.85 13.13 3.31
N ASN A 46 28.14 12.63 4.33
CA ASN A 46 28.43 12.88 5.74
C ASN A 46 28.16 11.65 6.63
N GLN A 47 29.09 11.36 7.56
CA GLN A 47 28.89 10.43 8.67
C GLN A 47 29.26 11.13 9.97
N GLY A 48 28.40 11.05 10.99
CA GLY A 48 28.73 11.50 12.33
C GLY A 48 29.28 10.36 13.17
N TYR A 49 30.29 10.65 14.00
CA TYR A 49 30.87 9.71 14.95
C TYR A 49 30.68 10.22 16.38
N ASP A 50 30.49 9.31 17.32
CA ASP A 50 30.52 9.63 18.76
C ASP A 50 31.96 9.68 19.29
N ALA A 51 32.12 9.97 20.58
CA ALA A 51 33.42 10.01 21.24
C ALA A 51 34.14 8.63 21.30
N SER A 52 33.41 7.54 21.05
CA SER A 52 33.95 6.17 20.99
C SER A 52 34.25 5.70 19.55
N ASN A 53 34.12 6.61 18.57
CA ASN A 53 34.31 6.38 17.14
C ASN A 53 33.30 5.41 16.50
N GLN A 54 32.08 5.34 17.04
CA GLN A 54 30.95 4.64 16.45
C GLN A 54 30.10 5.57 15.58
N VAL A 55 29.60 5.06 14.46
CA VAL A 55 28.72 5.82 13.54
C VAL A 55 27.39 6.11 14.23
N THR A 56 27.05 7.38 14.37
CA THR A 56 25.80 7.86 14.96
C THR A 56 24.72 8.08 13.91
N HIS A 57 25.12 8.55 12.72
CA HIS A 57 24.21 8.75 11.60
C HIS A 57 24.93 8.68 10.25
N VAL A 58 24.15 8.41 9.21
CA VAL A 58 24.59 8.42 7.81
C VAL A 58 23.62 9.27 7.00
N GLU A 59 24.16 10.20 6.21
CA GLU A 59 23.36 11.12 5.40
C GLU A 59 23.78 11.09 3.93
N GLN A 60 22.78 11.07 3.07
CA GLN A 60 22.91 11.29 1.63
C GLN A 60 21.93 12.40 1.21
N MET A 61 22.48 13.54 0.78
CA MET A 61 21.67 14.63 0.24
C MET A 61 21.08 14.27 -1.12
N GLY A 62 19.76 14.45 -1.25
CA GLY A 62 19.00 14.37 -2.50
C GLY A 62 18.39 15.71 -2.87
N GLY A 63 17.65 15.77 -3.97
CA GLY A 63 17.00 17.01 -4.43
C GLY A 63 17.92 17.91 -5.26
N GLU A 64 18.85 18.67 -4.67
CA GLU A 64 19.59 19.72 -5.41
C GLU A 64 20.97 19.29 -5.92
N SER A 65 21.27 19.61 -7.18
CA SER A 65 22.64 19.58 -7.72
C SER A 65 22.97 20.85 -8.48
N ILE A 66 24.26 21.14 -8.59
CA ILE A 66 24.81 22.29 -9.32
C ILE A 66 24.34 22.30 -10.79
N GLY A 67 24.10 21.13 -11.40
CA GLY A 67 23.71 21.01 -12.82
C GLY A 67 22.21 21.06 -13.11
N CYS A 68 21.35 20.74 -12.14
CA CYS A 68 19.89 20.77 -12.30
C CYS A 68 19.26 21.42 -11.05
N PRO A 69 19.15 22.76 -11.00
CA PRO A 69 18.65 23.50 -9.83
C PRO A 69 17.13 23.30 -9.59
N GLY A 70 16.40 22.75 -10.57
CA GLY A 70 14.97 22.44 -10.48
C GLY A 70 14.65 21.02 -10.00
N ASN A 71 15.55 20.43 -9.19
CA ASN A 71 15.62 19.01 -8.78
C ASN A 71 16.46 18.12 -9.71
N ALA A 72 17.56 17.61 -9.18
CA ALA A 72 18.60 16.87 -9.86
C ALA A 72 18.60 15.36 -9.59
N GLY A 73 17.66 14.83 -8.80
CA GLY A 73 17.75 13.42 -8.45
C GLY A 73 16.76 12.92 -7.42
N ALA A 74 17.04 11.71 -6.94
CA ALA A 74 16.25 11.05 -5.91
C ALA A 74 16.27 11.84 -4.59
N ALA A 75 15.33 11.53 -3.71
CA ALA A 75 15.22 12.15 -2.40
C ALA A 75 16.41 11.80 -1.50
N GLY A 76 16.71 12.69 -0.56
CA GLY A 76 17.78 12.48 0.42
C GLY A 76 17.39 11.42 1.44
N THR A 77 18.39 10.74 1.99
CA THR A 77 18.20 9.76 3.05
C THR A 77 19.04 10.12 4.27
N PHE A 78 18.45 9.98 5.45
CA PHE A 78 19.09 10.19 6.73
C PHE A 78 18.77 9.00 7.63
N PHE A 79 19.79 8.26 8.04
CA PHE A 79 19.65 7.15 8.98
C PHE A 79 20.31 7.49 10.30
N ASP A 80 19.55 7.44 11.38
CA ASP A 80 20.04 7.59 12.76
C ASP A 80 20.26 6.19 13.37
N ALA A 81 21.51 5.86 13.64
CA ALA A 81 21.89 4.56 14.20
C ALA A 81 21.55 4.42 15.70
N THR A 82 21.41 5.54 16.41
CA THR A 82 21.04 5.57 17.83
C THR A 82 19.55 5.30 18.00
N LEU A 83 18.73 5.95 17.17
CA LEU A 83 17.28 5.79 17.16
C LEU A 83 16.82 4.60 16.31
N LEU A 84 17.70 4.05 15.47
CA LEU A 84 17.39 3.07 14.43
C LEU A 84 16.26 3.56 13.50
N SER A 85 16.33 4.81 13.08
CA SER A 85 15.28 5.44 12.28
C SER A 85 15.78 5.90 10.91
N LEU A 86 14.99 5.61 9.88
CA LEU A 86 15.23 6.09 8.51
C LEU A 86 14.29 7.25 8.19
N ARG A 87 14.85 8.35 7.69
CA ARG A 87 14.13 9.45 7.04
C ARG A 87 14.49 9.50 5.57
N VAL A 88 13.48 9.62 4.72
CA VAL A 88 13.62 9.94 3.31
C VAL A 88 12.85 11.22 3.04
N GLY A 89 13.55 12.27 2.62
CA GLY A 89 13.01 13.62 2.47
C GLY A 89 13.49 14.29 1.19
N ASN A 90 12.63 15.09 0.56
CA ASN A 90 13.00 15.86 -0.63
C ASN A 90 12.76 17.37 -0.44
N ASP A 91 12.81 17.86 0.79
CA ASP A 91 12.70 19.28 1.15
C ASP A 91 11.54 20.03 0.50
N ASN A 92 10.43 19.31 0.29
CA ASN A 92 9.20 19.78 -0.33
C ASN A 92 9.36 20.17 -1.81
N VAL A 93 10.48 19.80 -2.42
CA VAL A 93 10.71 19.90 -3.87
C VAL A 93 10.03 18.74 -4.56
N THR A 94 9.33 18.96 -5.67
CA THR A 94 8.71 17.86 -6.43
C THR A 94 9.76 17.08 -7.21
N THR A 95 9.66 15.75 -7.26
CA THR A 95 10.58 14.90 -8.06
C THR A 95 9.83 13.96 -9.01
N GLN A 96 10.48 13.58 -10.12
CA GLN A 96 10.06 12.46 -10.97
C GLN A 96 10.87 11.19 -10.72
N THR A 97 11.97 11.27 -9.98
CA THR A 97 12.85 10.14 -9.69
C THR A 97 12.49 9.53 -8.33
N GLU A 98 12.55 8.22 -8.26
CA GLU A 98 12.28 7.47 -7.02
C GLU A 98 13.60 7.08 -6.35
N THR A 99 13.62 7.11 -5.02
CA THR A 99 14.75 6.67 -4.20
C THR A 99 14.60 5.18 -3.94
N PRO A 100 15.47 4.32 -4.50
CA PRO A 100 15.32 2.88 -4.33
C PRO A 100 15.72 2.45 -2.90
N LEU A 101 14.83 1.72 -2.22
CA LEU A 101 15.14 0.97 -1.00
C LEU A 101 15.18 -0.52 -1.34
N LEU A 102 16.37 -1.11 -1.22
CA LEU A 102 16.63 -2.49 -1.67
C LEU A 102 16.68 -3.50 -0.52
N ASP A 103 16.72 -3.06 0.73
CA ASP A 103 16.85 -3.96 1.87
C ASP A 103 16.28 -3.32 3.15
N PHE A 104 15.76 -4.16 4.03
CA PHE A 104 15.26 -3.79 5.35
C PHE A 104 15.84 -4.75 6.39
N PRO A 105 16.47 -4.27 7.47
CA PRO A 105 17.12 -5.15 8.42
C PRO A 105 16.10 -6.01 9.18
N THR A 106 16.45 -7.28 9.37
CA THR A 106 15.67 -8.22 10.20
C THR A 106 16.16 -8.26 11.64
N SER A 107 17.39 -7.79 11.92
CA SER A 107 17.94 -7.65 13.27
C SER A 107 19.17 -6.72 13.30
N PRO A 108 19.18 -5.65 14.12
CA PRO A 108 18.03 -5.09 14.83
C PRO A 108 17.05 -4.47 13.83
N LEU A 109 15.76 -4.57 14.12
CA LEU A 109 14.71 -3.91 13.34
C LEU A 109 14.82 -2.39 13.50
N TRP A 110 14.48 -1.65 12.45
CA TRP A 110 14.31 -0.20 12.55
C TRP A 110 13.17 0.16 13.51
N SER A 111 13.37 1.21 14.30
CA SER A 111 12.35 1.75 15.19
C SER A 111 11.29 2.48 14.39
N ASN A 112 11.69 3.37 13.48
CA ASN A 112 10.75 4.20 12.71
C ASN A 112 11.24 4.42 11.28
N VAL A 113 10.30 4.59 10.35
CA VAL A 113 10.57 4.96 8.96
C VAL A 113 9.67 6.12 8.57
N PHE A 114 10.25 7.16 7.98
CA PHE A 114 9.53 8.34 7.53
C PHE A 114 9.84 8.63 6.06
N VAL A 115 8.80 8.77 5.25
CA VAL A 115 8.88 9.24 3.86
C VAL A 115 8.08 10.53 3.75
N GLU A 116 8.75 11.65 3.49
CA GLU A 116 8.12 12.96 3.67
C GLU A 116 8.59 14.03 2.70
N ASN A 117 7.88 15.16 2.68
CA ASN A 117 8.29 16.38 1.97
C ASN A 117 8.52 16.12 0.47
N ASN A 118 7.51 15.58 -0.22
CA ASN A 118 7.54 15.21 -1.63
C ASN A 118 8.59 14.15 -2.02
N ALA A 119 9.15 13.42 -1.04
CA ALA A 119 10.02 12.28 -1.31
C ALA A 119 9.25 11.16 -2.02
N LYS A 120 9.87 10.60 -3.06
CA LYS A 120 9.40 9.39 -3.73
C LYS A 120 10.35 8.24 -3.45
N VAL A 121 9.80 7.12 -3.02
CA VAL A 121 10.55 5.90 -2.67
C VAL A 121 10.05 4.74 -3.53
N LEU A 122 10.98 3.92 -4.01
CA LEU A 122 10.68 2.69 -4.74
C LEU A 122 11.26 1.49 -4.00
N VAL A 123 10.46 0.45 -3.79
CA VAL A 123 10.90 -0.85 -3.30
C VAL A 123 10.72 -1.85 -4.46
N PRO A 124 11.76 -2.06 -5.30
CA PRO A 124 11.58 -2.69 -6.60
C PRO A 124 11.64 -4.23 -6.56
N LEU A 125 11.90 -4.82 -5.40
CA LEU A 125 12.09 -6.26 -5.30
C LEU A 125 10.75 -7.00 -5.43
N LEU A 126 10.80 -8.15 -6.11
CA LEU A 126 9.65 -9.02 -6.31
C LEU A 126 9.02 -9.48 -4.99
N TRP A 127 9.84 -9.70 -3.97
CA TRP A 127 9.40 -10.09 -2.63
C TRP A 127 10.11 -9.19 -1.63
N THR A 128 9.37 -8.41 -0.85
CA THR A 128 9.97 -7.59 0.20
C THR A 128 9.15 -7.67 1.46
N ARG A 129 9.84 -7.86 2.59
CA ARG A 129 9.27 -7.70 3.92
C ARG A 129 9.90 -6.48 4.59
N VAL A 130 9.05 -5.50 4.88
CA VAL A 130 9.39 -4.32 5.67
C VAL A 130 8.89 -4.53 7.07
N GLN A 131 9.79 -4.62 8.04
CA GLN A 131 9.42 -4.78 9.44
C GLN A 131 9.99 -3.64 10.28
N VAL A 132 9.09 -2.86 10.87
CA VAL A 132 9.39 -1.70 11.70
C VAL A 132 8.81 -1.93 13.09
N ARG A 133 9.57 -1.59 14.14
CA ARG A 133 9.13 -1.80 15.53
C ARG A 133 8.06 -0.82 15.97
N GLY A 134 8.14 0.43 15.53
CA GLY A 134 7.22 1.49 15.88
C GLY A 134 6.44 1.94 14.65
N GLN A 135 6.73 3.15 14.19
CA GLN A 135 5.91 3.84 13.21
C GLN A 135 6.51 3.81 11.80
N PHE A 136 5.66 3.50 10.83
CA PHE A 136 5.89 3.73 9.41
C PHE A 136 5.02 4.92 8.97
N SER A 137 5.65 6.01 8.55
CA SER A 137 4.98 7.29 8.29
C SER A 137 5.24 7.77 6.87
N ILE A 138 4.18 8.16 6.16
CA ILE A 138 4.26 8.77 4.83
C ILE A 138 3.47 10.06 4.84
N LEU A 139 4.18 11.19 4.76
CA LEU A 139 3.63 12.51 5.09
C LEU A 139 3.93 13.53 3.99
N ARG A 140 3.16 14.62 3.93
CA ARG A 140 3.52 15.86 3.21
C ARG A 140 3.94 15.60 1.75
N GLY A 141 3.07 15.01 0.96
CA GLY A 141 3.30 14.68 -0.46
C GLY A 141 4.23 13.50 -0.69
N GLY A 142 4.71 12.84 0.36
CA GLY A 142 5.51 11.64 0.27
C GLY A 142 4.78 10.50 -0.46
N SER A 143 5.52 9.71 -1.22
CA SER A 143 4.98 8.52 -1.86
C SER A 143 5.94 7.34 -1.81
N ILE A 144 5.40 6.15 -1.62
CA ILE A 144 6.15 4.90 -1.73
C ILE A 144 5.48 3.97 -2.74
N SER A 145 6.27 3.48 -3.68
CA SER A 145 5.88 2.49 -4.67
C SER A 145 6.52 1.16 -4.30
N PHE A 146 5.72 0.11 -4.22
CA PHE A 146 6.18 -1.25 -4.04
C PHE A 146 6.00 -1.99 -5.36
N GLY A 147 7.09 -2.51 -5.91
CA GLY A 147 7.09 -3.21 -7.19
C GLY A 147 7.19 -2.25 -8.36
N LEU A 148 7.11 -2.80 -9.57
CA LEU A 148 7.22 -2.03 -10.80
C LEU A 148 5.88 -2.06 -11.53
N SER A 149 5.45 -0.91 -12.05
CA SER A 149 4.17 -0.77 -12.76
C SER A 149 4.03 -1.72 -13.93
N ASP A 150 5.12 -1.96 -14.66
CA ASP A 150 5.11 -2.81 -15.85
C ASP A 150 5.13 -4.32 -15.49
N TYR A 151 5.31 -4.64 -14.20
CA TYR A 151 5.42 -6.00 -13.68
C TYR A 151 4.69 -6.13 -12.32
N PRO A 152 3.34 -6.08 -12.30
CA PRO A 152 2.52 -6.11 -11.08
C PRO A 152 2.42 -7.52 -10.47
N ILE A 153 3.56 -8.18 -10.28
CA ILE A 153 3.70 -9.56 -9.80
C ILE A 153 4.35 -9.66 -8.43
N SER A 154 4.56 -8.52 -7.77
CA SER A 154 5.38 -8.46 -6.56
C SER A 154 4.54 -8.71 -5.31
N GLU A 155 5.13 -9.33 -4.29
CA GLU A 155 4.50 -9.53 -2.99
C GLU A 155 5.20 -8.71 -1.92
N PHE A 156 4.43 -7.85 -1.24
CA PHE A 156 4.94 -6.93 -0.25
C PHE A 156 4.32 -7.17 1.10
N GLU A 157 5.17 -7.42 2.10
CA GLU A 157 4.75 -7.53 3.48
C GLU A 157 5.20 -6.29 4.26
N LEU A 158 4.26 -5.55 4.85
CA LEU A 158 4.53 -4.44 5.76
C LEU A 158 4.06 -4.80 7.17
N VAL A 159 4.99 -4.83 8.12
CA VAL A 159 4.72 -5.09 9.53
C VAL A 159 5.21 -3.90 10.35
N ALA A 160 4.30 -3.22 11.05
CA ALA A 160 4.61 -2.08 11.92
C ALA A 160 3.65 -2.01 13.12
N GLU A 161 3.97 -1.22 14.15
CA GLU A 161 2.95 -0.90 15.15
C GLU A 161 1.93 0.08 14.58
N GLU A 162 2.39 1.10 13.87
CA GLU A 162 1.56 2.17 13.35
C GLU A 162 1.90 2.46 11.89
N LEU A 163 0.88 2.56 11.03
CA LEU A 163 0.98 3.17 9.72
C LEU A 163 0.23 4.50 9.73
N LEU A 164 0.98 5.61 9.59
CA LEU A 164 0.44 6.97 9.56
C LEU A 164 0.62 7.57 8.17
N MET A 165 -0.46 8.09 7.61
CA MET A 165 -0.47 8.69 6.27
C MET A 165 -1.16 10.06 6.31
N SER A 166 -0.48 11.08 5.77
CA SER A 166 -1.05 12.43 5.58
C SER A 166 -0.62 13.00 4.23
N ASP A 167 -1.57 13.37 3.39
CA ASP A 167 -1.33 13.96 2.06
C ASP A 167 -0.34 13.11 1.24
N SER A 168 -0.56 11.80 1.21
CA SER A 168 0.45 10.84 0.76
C SER A 168 -0.12 9.64 0.02
N ILE A 169 0.75 8.92 -0.69
CA ILE A 169 0.33 7.80 -1.54
C ILE A 169 1.22 6.57 -1.31
N ILE A 170 0.59 5.42 -1.03
CA ILE A 170 1.19 4.10 -1.21
C ILE A 170 0.69 3.54 -2.54
N LYS A 171 1.61 3.07 -3.38
CA LYS A 171 1.29 2.30 -4.58
C LYS A 171 1.87 0.90 -4.44
N VAL A 172 1.10 -0.11 -4.78
CA VAL A 172 1.53 -1.50 -4.78
C VAL A 172 1.22 -2.12 -6.12
N TYR A 173 2.24 -2.69 -6.76
CA TYR A 173 2.11 -3.42 -8.02
C TYR A 173 2.29 -4.92 -7.74
N GLY A 174 1.17 -5.59 -7.48
CA GLY A 174 1.06 -6.99 -7.08
C GLY A 174 0.19 -7.18 -5.83
N ALA A 175 0.62 -8.02 -4.89
CA ALA A 175 -0.11 -8.33 -3.67
C ALA A 175 0.45 -7.58 -2.45
N PHE A 176 -0.42 -6.96 -1.66
CA PHE A 176 -0.07 -6.26 -0.43
C PHE A 176 -0.51 -7.03 0.80
N ARG A 177 0.42 -7.40 1.68
CA ARG A 177 0.17 -7.99 3.00
C ARG A 177 0.61 -7.01 4.07
N MET A 178 -0.34 -6.38 4.74
CA MET A 178 -0.06 -5.42 5.81
C MET A 178 -0.52 -6.00 7.14
N ALA A 179 0.31 -5.87 8.17
CA ALA A 179 -0.03 -6.19 9.55
C ALA A 179 0.40 -5.05 10.48
N VAL A 180 -0.57 -4.26 10.93
CA VAL A 180 -0.34 -3.12 11.82
C VAL A 180 -1.27 -3.13 13.04
N LYS A 181 -0.91 -2.43 14.11
CA LYS A 181 -1.86 -2.21 15.22
C LYS A 181 -2.83 -1.08 14.86
N MET A 182 -2.33 0.00 14.26
CA MET A 182 -3.13 1.16 13.89
C MET A 182 -2.84 1.63 12.45
N LEU A 183 -3.89 1.97 11.71
CA LEU A 183 -3.84 2.62 10.41
C LEU A 183 -4.59 3.94 10.48
N LEU A 184 -3.86 5.05 10.33
CA LEU A 184 -4.42 6.40 10.35
C LEU A 184 -4.12 7.09 9.02
N MET A 185 -5.16 7.47 8.29
CA MET A 185 -5.05 8.11 6.99
C MET A 185 -5.78 9.44 6.98
N TRP A 186 -5.12 10.47 6.45
CA TRP A 186 -5.66 11.81 6.24
C TRP A 186 -5.32 12.29 4.83
N ASN A 187 -6.31 12.50 3.95
CA ASN A 187 -6.06 12.93 2.56
C ASN A 187 -5.01 12.09 1.82
N SER A 188 -5.05 10.80 2.09
CA SER A 188 -4.05 9.82 1.64
C SER A 188 -4.67 8.66 0.91
N LYS A 189 -3.89 8.03 0.03
CA LYS A 189 -4.34 6.92 -0.83
C LYS A 189 -3.45 5.70 -0.70
N ILE A 190 -4.05 4.52 -0.60
CA ILE A 190 -3.40 3.22 -0.82
C ILE A 190 -3.98 2.64 -2.10
N GLN A 191 -3.15 2.49 -3.13
CA GLN A 191 -3.53 2.01 -4.45
C GLN A 191 -2.84 0.68 -4.72
N ILE A 192 -3.63 -0.38 -4.90
CA ILE A 192 -3.15 -1.73 -5.15
C ILE A 192 -3.56 -2.13 -6.56
N ASP A 193 -2.57 -2.42 -7.37
CA ASP A 193 -2.71 -2.92 -8.73
C ASP A 193 -2.22 -4.37 -8.77
N GLY A 194 -3.16 -5.30 -8.63
CA GLY A 194 -2.96 -6.73 -8.73
C GLY A 194 -3.29 -7.22 -10.14
N GLU A 195 -2.33 -7.88 -10.78
CA GLU A 195 -2.35 -8.34 -12.18
C GLU A 195 -3.72 -8.78 -12.75
N GLU A 196 -4.00 -8.40 -14.00
CA GLU A 196 -5.24 -8.70 -14.74
C GLU A 196 -5.37 -10.18 -15.21
N ASN A 197 -4.28 -10.96 -15.16
CA ASN A 197 -4.26 -12.36 -15.61
C ASN A 197 -4.71 -13.36 -14.53
N THR A 198 -5.97 -13.81 -14.61
CA THR A 198 -6.61 -15.07 -14.12
C THR A 198 -6.31 -15.65 -12.72
N ILE A 199 -5.12 -15.50 -12.13
CA ILE A 199 -4.82 -15.81 -10.73
C ILE A 199 -5.11 -14.53 -9.95
N VAL A 200 -6.31 -14.42 -9.39
CA VAL A 200 -6.73 -13.24 -8.63
C VAL A 200 -5.78 -13.02 -7.46
N THR A 201 -4.87 -12.05 -7.61
CA THR A 201 -3.96 -11.62 -6.55
C THR A 201 -4.79 -11.12 -5.37
N THR A 202 -4.42 -11.56 -4.17
CA THR A 202 -5.19 -11.25 -2.97
C THR A 202 -4.34 -10.41 -2.05
N SER A 203 -4.82 -9.22 -1.74
CA SER A 203 -4.21 -8.31 -0.78
C SER A 203 -4.93 -8.37 0.55
N VAL A 204 -4.16 -8.31 1.63
CA VAL A 204 -4.61 -8.56 2.99
C VAL A 204 -4.11 -7.45 3.90
N LEU A 205 -5.05 -6.77 4.56
CA LEU A 205 -4.80 -5.72 5.54
C LEU A 205 -5.27 -6.18 6.92
N GLU A 206 -4.35 -6.67 7.74
CA GLU A 206 -4.55 -6.95 9.16
C GLU A 206 -4.32 -5.69 9.98
N VAL A 207 -5.37 -5.19 10.66
CA VAL A 207 -5.25 -4.05 11.57
C VAL A 207 -5.86 -4.37 12.93
N ARG A 208 -5.01 -4.53 13.95
CA ARG A 208 -5.47 -5.11 15.23
C ARG A 208 -6.40 -4.20 16.03
N ASN A 209 -6.10 -2.90 16.12
CA ASN A 209 -6.82 -2.00 17.03
C ASN A 209 -7.73 -1.00 16.30
N LEU A 210 -7.20 -0.29 15.29
CA LEU A 210 -7.90 0.88 14.77
C LEU A 210 -7.53 1.18 13.32
N ILE A 211 -8.54 1.32 12.46
CA ILE A 211 -8.46 1.94 11.14
C ILE A 211 -9.30 3.21 11.15
N VAL A 212 -8.69 4.35 10.82
CA VAL A 212 -9.38 5.63 10.63
C VAL A 212 -8.97 6.25 9.30
N LEU A 213 -9.95 6.43 8.42
CA LEU A 213 -9.83 7.25 7.22
C LEU A 213 -10.49 8.61 7.51
N ARG A 214 -9.87 9.68 7.02
CA ARG A 214 -10.35 11.06 7.07
C ARG A 214 -9.93 11.84 5.83
N GLU A 215 -10.77 12.82 5.48
CA GLU A 215 -10.55 13.78 4.38
C GLU A 215 -10.19 13.09 3.05
N CYS A 216 -11.15 12.57 2.30
CA CYS A 216 -10.91 11.98 0.97
C CYS A 216 -9.87 10.83 0.97
N SER A 217 -9.76 10.08 2.07
CA SER A 217 -8.79 9.00 2.18
C SER A 217 -9.30 7.70 1.56
N VAL A 218 -8.51 7.09 0.68
CA VAL A 218 -8.98 5.96 -0.15
C VAL A 218 -8.03 4.76 -0.08
N ILE A 219 -8.58 3.58 0.16
CA ILE A 219 -7.90 2.29 -0.06
C ILE A 219 -8.60 1.62 -1.24
N SER A 220 -7.88 1.39 -2.35
CA SER A 220 -8.45 0.83 -3.58
C SER A 220 -7.61 -0.32 -4.12
N SER A 221 -8.26 -1.41 -4.52
CA SER A 221 -7.62 -2.57 -5.15
C SER A 221 -8.40 -3.04 -6.38
N ASN A 222 -7.75 -3.18 -7.53
CA ASN A 222 -8.37 -3.81 -8.72
C ASN A 222 -8.47 -5.35 -8.64
N ALA A 223 -7.94 -5.95 -7.58
CA ALA A 223 -8.06 -7.38 -7.27
C ALA A 223 -8.80 -7.60 -5.93
N ASN A 224 -8.67 -8.80 -5.34
CA ASN A 224 -9.30 -9.12 -4.06
C ASN A 224 -8.64 -8.35 -2.91
N LEU A 225 -9.45 -7.66 -2.10
CA LEU A 225 -9.01 -6.92 -0.94
C LEU A 225 -9.69 -7.43 0.34
N TRP A 226 -8.88 -7.95 1.25
CA TRP A 226 -9.32 -8.40 2.55
C TRP A 226 -8.85 -7.43 3.61
N VAL A 227 -9.77 -6.93 4.42
CA VAL A 227 -9.47 -6.07 5.55
C VAL A 227 -10.06 -6.74 6.78
N TYR A 228 -9.20 -7.11 7.72
CA TYR A 228 -9.65 -7.69 8.98
C TYR A 228 -8.94 -7.05 10.15
N GLY A 229 -9.64 -6.98 11.27
CA GLY A 229 -9.13 -6.34 12.47
C GLY A 229 -9.93 -6.75 13.68
N GLN A 230 -9.41 -6.53 14.89
CA GLN A 230 -10.12 -6.89 16.13
C GLN A 230 -10.74 -5.68 16.83
N GLY A 231 -10.55 -4.47 16.30
CA GLY A 231 -11.02 -3.24 16.90
C GLY A 231 -11.97 -2.46 15.98
N LEU A 232 -11.69 -1.17 15.77
CA LEU A 232 -12.61 -0.26 15.10
C LEU A 232 -12.17 0.04 13.66
N LEU A 233 -13.11 0.08 12.73
CA LEU A 233 -12.95 0.60 11.38
C LEU A 233 -13.88 1.80 11.20
N ARG A 234 -13.33 2.99 10.95
CA ARG A 234 -14.12 4.21 10.78
C ARG A 234 -13.71 4.97 9.53
N LEU A 235 -14.67 5.18 8.64
CA LEU A 235 -14.55 6.08 7.49
C LEU A 235 -15.33 7.33 7.85
N THR A 236 -14.66 8.43 8.19
CA THR A 236 -15.30 9.57 8.88
C THR A 236 -15.31 10.87 8.09
N GLY A 237 -14.46 11.00 7.07
CA GLY A 237 -14.39 12.14 6.17
C GLY A 237 -15.22 11.93 4.90
N HIS A 238 -15.68 13.04 4.32
CA HIS A 238 -16.29 13.02 3.00
C HIS A 238 -15.29 12.49 1.96
N GLY A 239 -15.75 11.61 1.06
CA GLY A 239 -14.90 11.01 0.04
C GLY A 239 -13.99 9.88 0.54
N ASP A 240 -14.07 9.52 1.82
CA ASP A 240 -13.36 8.35 2.33
C ASP A 240 -13.90 7.07 1.70
N ALA A 241 -13.01 6.20 1.24
CA ALA A 241 -13.47 4.97 0.59
C ALA A 241 -12.55 3.76 0.86
N ILE A 242 -13.17 2.59 0.99
CA ILE A 242 -12.49 1.30 0.84
C ILE A 242 -13.18 0.57 -0.29
N GLN A 243 -12.42 0.27 -1.34
CA GLN A 243 -12.95 -0.25 -2.59
C GLN A 243 -12.07 -1.41 -3.10
N GLY A 244 -12.72 -2.43 -3.64
CA GLY A 244 -12.04 -3.60 -4.20
C GLY A 244 -12.81 -4.19 -5.37
N GLN A 245 -12.16 -4.99 -6.21
CA GLN A 245 -12.91 -5.86 -7.13
C GLN A 245 -13.78 -6.85 -6.36
N ARG A 246 -13.22 -7.40 -5.28
CA ARG A 246 -13.96 -8.02 -4.19
C ARG A 246 -13.45 -7.49 -2.86
N LEU A 247 -14.36 -7.19 -1.95
CA LEU A 247 -14.06 -6.59 -0.66
C LEU A 247 -14.59 -7.47 0.46
N PHE A 248 -13.70 -7.91 1.33
CA PHE A 248 -14.04 -8.72 2.50
C PHE A 248 -13.62 -7.98 3.77
N LEU A 249 -14.60 -7.64 4.59
CA LEU A 249 -14.40 -6.99 5.88
C LEU A 249 -14.74 -7.98 6.99
N SER A 250 -13.83 -8.23 7.93
CA SER A 250 -14.13 -9.17 9.01
C SER A 250 -13.47 -8.90 10.36
N LEU A 251 -14.04 -9.52 11.40
CA LEU A 251 -13.55 -9.58 12.78
C LEU A 251 -13.61 -8.26 13.58
N PHE A 252 -14.12 -7.17 12.98
CA PHE A 252 -14.16 -5.87 13.64
C PHE A 252 -15.16 -5.82 14.79
N TYR A 253 -14.81 -5.14 15.87
CA TYR A 253 -15.77 -4.77 16.91
C TYR A 253 -16.83 -3.82 16.35
N ASN A 254 -16.40 -2.76 15.66
CA ASN A 254 -17.31 -1.79 15.05
C ASN A 254 -16.82 -1.37 13.67
N ILE A 255 -17.74 -1.31 12.72
CA ILE A 255 -17.56 -0.66 11.43
C ILE A 255 -18.49 0.54 11.35
N THR A 256 -17.93 1.73 11.21
CA THR A 256 -18.67 2.97 10.96
C THR A 256 -18.38 3.46 9.55
N VAL A 257 -19.41 3.51 8.71
CA VAL A 257 -19.39 4.17 7.40
C VAL A 257 -20.06 5.53 7.56
N GLY A 258 -19.26 6.59 7.76
CA GLY A 258 -19.75 7.94 8.01
C GLY A 258 -20.39 8.60 6.78
N PRO A 259 -21.04 9.77 6.96
CA PRO A 259 -21.65 10.52 5.87
C PRO A 259 -20.66 10.88 4.76
N GLY A 260 -21.00 10.58 3.51
CA GLY A 260 -20.12 10.82 2.35
C GLY A 260 -18.98 9.80 2.19
N SER A 261 -18.90 8.80 3.07
CA SER A 261 -17.95 7.69 2.96
C SER A 261 -18.54 6.53 2.12
N LEU A 262 -17.66 5.67 1.59
CA LEU A 262 -18.00 4.61 0.65
C LEU A 262 -17.31 3.28 0.96
N LEU A 263 -18.09 2.22 1.11
CA LEU A 263 -17.60 0.85 0.97
C LEU A 263 -18.13 0.26 -0.33
N GLN A 264 -17.25 -0.23 -1.19
CA GLN A 264 -17.66 -0.66 -2.52
C GLN A 264 -16.94 -1.90 -3.04
N ALA A 265 -17.71 -2.82 -3.62
CA ALA A 265 -17.19 -3.83 -4.53
C ALA A 265 -18.29 -4.37 -5.47
N PRO A 266 -18.04 -4.51 -6.79
CA PRO A 266 -16.77 -4.28 -7.48
C PRO A 266 -16.47 -2.79 -7.67
N LEU A 267 -15.26 -2.47 -8.16
CA LEU A 267 -14.90 -1.11 -8.57
C LEU A 267 -15.78 -0.66 -9.76
N ASP A 268 -16.18 0.62 -9.78
CA ASP A 268 -16.92 1.24 -10.89
C ASP A 268 -16.00 1.52 -12.10
N VAL A 269 -15.36 0.49 -12.66
CA VAL A 269 -14.59 0.61 -13.91
C VAL A 269 -15.39 0.00 -15.06
N GLU A 270 -15.60 0.76 -16.13
CA GLU A 270 -16.36 0.35 -17.33
C GLU A 270 -15.89 -0.99 -17.94
N THR A 271 -14.61 -1.32 -17.76
CA THR A 271 -13.95 -2.55 -18.23
C THR A 271 -13.95 -3.70 -17.21
N GLY A 272 -14.34 -3.45 -15.96
CA GLY A 272 -14.23 -4.38 -14.82
C GLY A 272 -15.52 -5.18 -14.51
N ARG A 273 -16.44 -5.29 -15.47
CA ARG A 273 -17.57 -6.23 -15.40
C ARG A 273 -17.01 -7.65 -15.39
N THR A 274 -16.75 -8.20 -14.21
CA THR A 274 -16.18 -9.54 -14.09
C THR A 274 -17.06 -10.55 -14.81
N LEU A 275 -16.47 -11.29 -15.76
CA LEU A 275 -17.07 -12.47 -16.39
C LEU A 275 -17.69 -13.43 -15.37
N VAL A 276 -17.13 -13.48 -14.16
CA VAL A 276 -17.62 -14.27 -13.03
C VAL A 276 -19.00 -13.79 -12.56
N THR A 277 -19.20 -12.49 -12.36
CA THR A 277 -20.51 -11.94 -11.96
C THR A 277 -21.56 -12.17 -13.05
N LYS A 278 -21.16 -11.98 -14.33
CA LYS A 278 -21.99 -12.27 -15.49
C LYS A 278 -22.43 -13.75 -15.54
N SER A 279 -21.49 -14.68 -15.34
CA SER A 279 -21.77 -16.12 -15.36
C SER A 279 -22.70 -16.59 -14.24
N HIS A 280 -22.68 -15.91 -13.09
CA HIS A 280 -23.58 -16.23 -11.97
C HIS A 280 -24.99 -15.67 -12.16
N CYS A 281 -25.14 -14.50 -12.78
CA CYS A 281 -26.45 -13.90 -13.08
C CYS A 281 -27.16 -14.60 -14.26
N GLU A 282 -26.42 -15.13 -15.24
CA GLU A 282 -26.98 -15.85 -16.40
C GLU A 282 -27.35 -17.32 -16.08
N SER A 283 -26.92 -17.85 -14.93
CA SER A 283 -27.26 -19.22 -14.48
C SER A 283 -28.65 -19.27 -13.85
N GLN A 284 -29.48 -20.24 -14.25
CA GLN A 284 -30.77 -20.53 -13.58
C GLN A 284 -30.61 -21.15 -12.19
N THR A 285 -29.43 -21.66 -11.88
CA THR A 285 -29.11 -22.28 -10.58
C THR A 285 -28.40 -21.27 -9.70
N CYS A 286 -29.01 -20.94 -8.56
CA CYS A 286 -28.41 -20.08 -7.54
C CYS A 286 -27.18 -20.78 -6.92
N PRO A 287 -26.01 -20.11 -6.84
CA PRO A 287 -24.83 -20.67 -6.20
C PRO A 287 -25.10 -21.12 -4.75
N VAL A 288 -24.60 -22.30 -4.40
CA VAL A 288 -24.86 -22.94 -3.09
C VAL A 288 -24.32 -22.09 -1.93
N ASP A 289 -23.23 -21.37 -2.14
CA ASP A 289 -22.65 -20.44 -1.17
C ASP A 289 -23.53 -19.23 -0.86
N LEU A 290 -24.47 -18.87 -1.74
CA LEU A 290 -25.50 -17.87 -1.43
C LEU A 290 -26.64 -18.44 -0.58
N ILE A 291 -26.91 -19.75 -0.70
CA ILE A 291 -27.98 -20.44 0.02
C ILE A 291 -27.50 -20.90 1.40
N THR A 292 -26.28 -21.43 1.46
CA THR A 292 -25.61 -21.94 2.66
C THR A 292 -24.22 -21.32 2.74
N PRO A 293 -24.11 -20.07 3.22
CA PRO A 293 -22.82 -19.39 3.34
C PRO A 293 -21.92 -20.08 4.38
N PRO A 294 -20.59 -20.03 4.22
CA PRO A 294 -19.65 -20.60 5.18
C PRO A 294 -19.81 -19.97 6.56
N ASP A 295 -20.00 -20.83 7.58
CA ASP A 295 -20.15 -20.42 8.97
C ASP A 295 -18.91 -19.73 9.53
N ASP A 296 -17.73 -20.14 9.10
CA ASP A 296 -16.48 -19.60 9.60
C ASP A 296 -16.13 -18.24 9.01
N CYS A 297 -16.87 -17.79 7.98
CA CYS A 297 -16.51 -16.66 7.13
C CYS A 297 -15.08 -16.74 6.61
N HIS A 298 -14.60 -17.97 6.42
CA HIS A 298 -13.34 -18.21 5.75
C HIS A 298 -13.47 -17.70 4.32
N VAL A 299 -12.61 -16.76 3.98
CA VAL A 299 -12.65 -16.13 2.67
C VAL A 299 -12.03 -17.09 1.65
N ASN A 300 -12.83 -17.56 0.71
CA ASN A 300 -12.35 -18.33 -0.43
C ASN A 300 -12.56 -17.50 -1.70
N ASN A 301 -11.53 -17.44 -2.54
CA ASN A 301 -11.58 -16.73 -3.83
C ASN A 301 -12.62 -17.31 -4.79
N THR A 302 -13.23 -18.45 -4.48
CA THR A 302 -14.33 -19.04 -5.27
C THR A 302 -15.73 -18.55 -4.87
N LEU A 303 -15.88 -17.80 -3.78
CA LEU A 303 -17.20 -17.29 -3.35
C LEU A 303 -17.77 -16.29 -4.37
N SER A 304 -19.09 -16.27 -4.52
CA SER A 304 -19.80 -15.38 -5.45
C SER A 304 -19.97 -13.96 -4.91
N PHE A 305 -19.68 -13.70 -3.62
CA PHE A 305 -19.84 -12.37 -3.01
C PHE A 305 -18.87 -11.35 -3.60
N SER A 306 -19.39 -10.15 -3.91
CA SER A 306 -18.54 -9.01 -4.27
C SER A 306 -18.13 -8.24 -3.01
N LEU A 307 -19.06 -8.05 -2.07
CA LEU A 307 -18.82 -7.39 -0.79
C LEU A 307 -19.34 -8.28 0.34
N GLN A 308 -18.44 -8.69 1.24
CA GLN A 308 -18.81 -9.46 2.42
C GLN A 308 -18.37 -8.73 3.70
N ILE A 309 -19.30 -8.56 4.64
CA ILE A 309 -19.03 -8.08 5.99
C ILE A 309 -19.36 -9.22 6.94
N CYS A 310 -18.37 -9.73 7.67
CA CYS A 310 -18.61 -10.85 8.56
C CYS A 310 -17.93 -10.78 9.93
N ARG A 311 -18.59 -11.33 10.96
CA ARG A 311 -18.10 -11.36 12.35
C ARG A 311 -17.80 -9.94 12.83
N VAL A 312 -18.82 -9.09 12.74
CA VAL A 312 -18.77 -7.71 13.21
C VAL A 312 -19.73 -7.57 14.38
N GLU A 313 -19.37 -6.89 15.46
CA GLU A 313 -20.41 -6.64 16.48
C GLU A 313 -21.41 -5.61 15.95
N ASP A 314 -20.94 -4.38 15.68
CA ASP A 314 -21.82 -3.29 15.26
C ASP A 314 -21.41 -2.72 13.91
N LEU A 315 -22.34 -2.71 12.94
CA LEU A 315 -22.20 -2.02 11.67
C LEU A 315 -23.13 -0.80 11.65
N THR A 316 -22.56 0.40 11.56
CA THR A 316 -23.29 1.66 11.45
C THR A 316 -23.06 2.29 10.09
N VAL A 317 -24.12 2.52 9.33
CA VAL A 317 -24.09 3.06 7.97
C VAL A 317 -24.80 4.40 7.92
N ASN A 318 -24.04 5.47 7.73
CA ASN A 318 -24.49 6.84 7.46
C ASN A 318 -24.04 7.33 6.08
N GLY A 319 -23.14 6.61 5.41
CA GLY A 319 -22.70 6.82 4.03
C GLY A 319 -23.25 5.74 3.08
N LEU A 320 -22.45 5.32 2.09
CA LEU A 320 -22.86 4.35 1.08
C LEU A 320 -22.10 3.03 1.23
N VAL A 321 -22.83 1.92 1.30
CA VAL A 321 -22.29 0.57 1.09
C VAL A 321 -22.88 0.03 -0.21
N LYS A 322 -22.04 -0.24 -1.20
CA LYS A 322 -22.45 -0.62 -2.56
C LYS A 322 -21.82 -1.95 -2.95
N GLY A 323 -22.65 -2.95 -3.23
CA GLY A 323 -22.24 -4.30 -3.65
C GLY A 323 -22.93 -4.73 -4.96
N SER A 324 -22.38 -5.70 -5.69
CA SER A 324 -23.18 -6.53 -6.63
C SER A 324 -23.91 -7.65 -5.90
N ILE A 325 -23.14 -8.42 -5.13
CA ILE A 325 -23.68 -9.47 -4.27
C ILE A 325 -23.14 -9.15 -2.88
N LEU A 326 -24.00 -8.57 -2.05
CA LEU A 326 -23.67 -8.08 -0.71
C LEU A 326 -24.10 -9.09 0.34
N HIS A 327 -23.19 -9.48 1.22
CA HIS A 327 -23.46 -10.44 2.29
C HIS A 327 -22.99 -9.91 3.63
N ILE A 328 -23.93 -9.69 4.56
CA ILE A 328 -23.66 -9.33 5.96
C ILE A 328 -24.00 -10.55 6.81
N HIS A 329 -23.00 -11.13 7.48
CA HIS A 329 -23.17 -12.36 8.26
C HIS A 329 -22.55 -12.24 9.65
N ARG A 330 -23.18 -12.84 10.66
CA ARG A 330 -22.71 -12.75 12.06
C ARG A 330 -22.42 -11.31 12.49
N ALA A 331 -23.34 -10.41 12.14
CA ALA A 331 -23.41 -9.07 12.69
C ALA A 331 -24.35 -9.07 13.90
N ARG A 332 -23.93 -8.49 15.05
CA ARG A 332 -24.84 -8.37 16.21
C ARG A 332 -25.89 -7.29 15.94
N THR A 333 -25.46 -6.12 15.48
CA THR A 333 -26.35 -5.04 15.09
C THR A 333 -25.95 -4.44 13.74
N VAL A 334 -26.96 -4.10 12.95
CA VAL A 334 -26.80 -3.34 11.70
C VAL A 334 -27.73 -2.14 11.79
N ILE A 335 -27.17 -0.95 11.82
CA ILE A 335 -27.89 0.32 11.94
C ILE A 335 -27.65 1.09 10.66
N VAL A 336 -28.71 1.35 9.91
CA VAL A 336 -28.69 2.25 8.75
C VAL A 336 -29.39 3.53 9.17
N ASP A 337 -28.62 4.61 9.31
CA ASP A 337 -29.12 5.92 9.73
C ASP A 337 -29.77 6.67 8.56
N THR A 338 -30.40 7.83 8.79
CA THR A 338 -31.20 8.54 7.79
C THR A 338 -30.44 8.94 6.52
N GLY A 339 -29.11 9.11 6.62
CA GLY A 339 -28.22 9.40 5.48
C GLY A 339 -27.56 8.15 4.87
N GLY A 340 -27.73 6.99 5.50
CA GLY A 340 -27.10 5.75 5.12
C GLY A 340 -27.84 5.02 4.01
N VAL A 341 -27.10 4.42 3.08
CA VAL A 341 -27.64 3.60 2.00
C VAL A 341 -26.82 2.32 1.89
N ILE A 342 -27.51 1.17 1.90
CA ILE A 342 -26.96 -0.11 1.49
C ILE A 342 -27.61 -0.45 0.14
N SER A 343 -26.81 -0.55 -0.91
CA SER A 343 -27.28 -0.82 -2.27
C SER A 343 -26.63 -2.08 -2.81
N ALA A 344 -27.47 -2.99 -3.30
CA ALA A 344 -27.06 -4.08 -4.16
C ALA A 344 -27.39 -3.67 -5.60
N SER A 345 -26.36 -3.35 -6.39
CA SER A 345 -26.48 -2.88 -7.77
C SER A 345 -26.07 -3.98 -8.75
N GLU A 346 -26.75 -4.06 -9.90
CA GLU A 346 -26.38 -4.89 -11.05
C GLU A 346 -25.08 -4.42 -11.74
N LEU A 347 -24.03 -4.09 -10.98
CA LEU A 347 -22.69 -3.77 -11.52
C LEU A 347 -22.04 -4.94 -12.30
N GLY A 348 -22.76 -6.05 -12.51
CA GLY A 348 -22.43 -7.16 -13.42
C GLY A 348 -23.37 -7.33 -14.61
N ASP A 349 -24.46 -6.57 -14.75
CA ASP A 349 -25.45 -6.74 -15.83
C ASP A 349 -25.25 -5.67 -16.94
N PRO A 350 -25.04 -6.07 -18.21
CA PRO A 350 -24.96 -5.12 -19.33
C PRO A 350 -26.30 -4.47 -19.70
N ALA A 351 -27.44 -4.90 -19.15
CA ALA A 351 -28.77 -4.42 -19.56
C ALA A 351 -29.28 -3.16 -18.82
N SER A 352 -28.55 -2.64 -17.82
CA SER A 352 -28.99 -1.51 -16.97
C SER A 352 -28.45 -0.13 -17.38
N SER A 353 -28.22 0.11 -18.68
CA SER A 353 -27.96 1.44 -19.24
C SER A 353 -29.10 1.94 -20.12
#